data_AF-A0A956GQN0-F1
#
_entry.id   AF-A0A956GQN0-F1
#
_cell.length_a   1.000
_cell.length_b   1.000
_cell.length_c   1.000
_cell.angle_alpha   90.00
_cell.angle_beta   90.00
_cell.angle_gamma   90.00
#
_symmetry.space_group_name_H-M   'P 1'
#
loop_
_entity.id
_entity.type
_entity.pdbx_description
1 polymer ?
#
loop_
_entity_poly.entity_id
_entity_poly.type
_entity_poly.pdbx_seq_one_letter_code
_entity_poly.pdbx_strand_id
1 'polypeptide(L)'
;MPSASTALPTTLADLATALPPRIWYLTSNGQDMWCRRPYGFFFSTGEAAEGFAGTFGSEYGLSAIGVETRELLTDAALDALRGMHVTRIFVDPQIDPATGDVFGQILRLADQA
;
A
#
# COMPACT_ATOMS: atom_id res chain seq x y z
N MET A 1 -13.26 18.28 20.02
CA MET A 1 -13.10 17.12 19.12
C MET A 1 -11.61 16.82 19.05
N PRO A 2 -11.12 15.66 19.52
CA PRO A 2 -9.70 15.37 19.41
C PRO A 2 -9.39 15.08 17.93
N SER A 3 -8.58 15.93 17.33
CA SER A 3 -7.87 15.63 16.09
C SER A 3 -7.07 14.36 16.34
N ALA A 4 -7.33 13.30 15.58
CA ALA A 4 -6.51 12.11 15.59
C ALA A 4 -5.10 12.50 15.12
N SER A 5 -4.19 12.71 16.08
CA SER A 5 -2.77 12.79 15.78
C SER A 5 -2.37 11.47 15.13
N THR A 6 -2.03 11.54 13.85
CA THR A 6 -1.39 10.48 13.07
C THR A 6 -0.09 10.07 13.75
N ALA A 7 -0.17 9.15 14.71
CA ALA A 7 0.99 8.40 15.13
C ALA A 7 1.41 7.57 13.91
N LEU A 8 2.59 7.86 13.37
CA LEU A 8 3.14 7.11 12.25
C LEU A 8 3.56 5.73 12.79
N PRO A 9 3.07 4.63 12.22
CA PRO A 9 3.56 3.30 12.57
C PRO A 9 5.06 3.26 12.32
N THR A 10 5.83 3.26 13.40
CA THR A 10 7.30 3.25 13.35
C THR A 10 7.84 1.81 13.43
N THR A 11 6.96 0.83 13.70
CA THR A 11 7.31 -0.58 13.86
C THR A 11 6.31 -1.49 13.13
N LEU A 12 6.74 -2.72 12.80
CA LEU A 12 5.90 -3.77 12.22
C LEU A 12 4.61 -4.04 13.02
N ALA A 13 4.69 -3.99 14.36
CA ALA A 13 3.54 -4.23 15.23
C ALA A 13 2.46 -3.14 15.10
N ASP A 14 2.89 -1.89 14.87
CA ASP A 14 1.98 -0.77 14.66
C ASP A 14 1.32 -0.88 13.27
N LEU A 15 2.08 -1.29 12.24
CA LEU A 15 1.54 -1.62 10.91
C LEU A 15 0.50 -2.75 10.98
N ALA A 16 0.77 -3.80 11.75
CA ALA A 16 -0.15 -4.93 11.92
C ALA A 16 -1.44 -4.57 12.65
N THR A 17 -1.41 -3.51 13.46
CA THR A 17 -2.59 -2.99 14.18
C THR A 17 -3.37 -1.99 13.33
N ALA A 18 -2.68 -1.24 12.47
CA ALA A 18 -3.28 -0.24 11.59
C ALA A 18 -3.90 -0.85 10.32
N LEU A 19 -3.40 -2.00 9.86
CA LEU A 19 -3.89 -2.68 8.67
C LEU A 19 -5.00 -3.69 9.00
N PRO A 20 -5.99 -3.87 8.10
CA PRO A 20 -6.95 -4.96 8.21
C PRO A 20 -6.25 -6.33 8.18
N PRO A 21 -6.90 -7.42 8.61
CA PRO A 21 -6.29 -8.77 8.60
C PRO A 21 -5.89 -9.23 7.19
N ARG A 22 -6.61 -8.75 6.17
CA ARG A 22 -6.34 -9.01 4.76
C ARG A 22 -6.19 -7.68 4.04
N ILE A 23 -5.16 -7.58 3.21
CA ILE A 23 -4.91 -6.43 2.34
C ILE A 23 -4.87 -6.89 0.89
N TRP A 24 -5.14 -5.95 -0.01
CA TRP A 24 -5.00 -6.14 -1.44
C TRP A 24 -3.91 -5.23 -1.95
N TYR A 25 -3.12 -5.71 -2.90
CA TYR A 25 -2.14 -4.93 -3.64
C TYR A 25 -2.30 -5.19 -5.14
N LEU A 26 -1.74 -4.30 -5.95
CA LEU A 26 -1.79 -4.42 -7.40
C LEU A 26 -0.57 -5.18 -7.93
N THR A 27 -0.76 -6.01 -8.94
CA THR A 27 0.32 -6.71 -9.63
C THR A 27 0.03 -6.77 -11.13
N SER A 28 1.10 -6.71 -11.94
CA SER A 28 1.02 -6.89 -13.39
C SER A 28 1.35 -8.33 -13.84
N ASN A 29 1.95 -9.15 -12.98
CA ASN A 29 2.39 -10.50 -13.30
C ASN A 29 1.82 -11.58 -12.37
N GLY A 30 0.99 -11.19 -11.41
CA GLY A 30 0.37 -12.10 -10.45
C GLY A 30 1.27 -12.51 -9.28
N GLN A 31 2.50 -11.97 -9.21
CA GLN A 31 3.49 -12.36 -8.20
C GLN A 31 4.11 -11.15 -7.51
N ASP A 32 4.67 -10.23 -8.29
CA ASP A 32 5.35 -9.06 -7.76
C ASP A 32 4.37 -7.93 -7.52
N MET A 33 4.52 -7.28 -6.37
CA MET A 33 3.76 -6.08 -6.07
C MET A 33 4.18 -4.95 -7.01
N TRP A 34 3.21 -4.44 -7.75
CA TRP A 34 3.37 -3.25 -8.55
C TRP A 34 3.51 -2.03 -7.64
N CYS A 35 4.60 -1.30 -7.84
CA CYS A 35 4.93 -0.10 -7.08
C CYS A 35 5.32 1.03 -8.02
N ARG A 36 4.90 2.26 -7.69
CA ARG A 36 5.36 3.47 -8.36
C ARG A 36 6.36 4.18 -7.45
N ARG A 37 7.62 3.74 -7.52
CA ARG A 37 8.72 4.23 -6.66
C ARG A 37 8.69 5.76 -6.47
N PRO A 38 8.76 6.26 -5.23
CA PRO A 38 8.99 5.54 -3.98
C PRO A 38 7.71 4.99 -3.29
N TYR A 39 6.59 4.91 -4.01
CA TYR A 39 5.26 4.62 -3.47
C TYR A 39 4.79 3.18 -3.73
N GLY A 40 4.25 2.55 -2.68
CA GLY A 40 3.45 1.32 -2.74
C GLY A 40 1.99 1.61 -2.38
N PHE A 41 1.09 0.69 -2.72
CA PHE A 41 -0.36 0.87 -2.54
C PHE A 41 -0.98 -0.40 -1.95
N PHE A 42 -1.59 -0.27 -0.77
CA PHE A 42 -2.42 -1.28 -0.13
C PHE A 42 -3.86 -0.82 -0.06
N PHE A 43 -4.76 -1.78 -0.14
CA PHE A 43 -6.19 -1.57 -0.13
C PHE A 43 -6.81 -2.52 0.89
N SER A 44 -7.85 -2.05 1.58
CA SER A 44 -8.61 -2.85 2.53
C SER A 44 -9.65 -3.75 1.86
N THR A 45 -9.91 -3.57 0.56
CA THR A 45 -10.79 -4.44 -0.24
C THR A 45 -10.28 -4.59 -1.66
N GLY A 46 -10.65 -5.71 -2.30
CA GLY A 46 -10.36 -5.94 -3.72
C GLY A 46 -11.05 -4.92 -4.64
N GLU A 47 -12.27 -4.51 -4.30
CA GLU A 47 -13.02 -3.49 -5.06
C GLU A 47 -12.30 -2.14 -5.07
N ALA A 48 -11.72 -1.72 -3.93
CA ALA A 48 -10.94 -0.49 -3.86
C ALA A 48 -9.65 -0.58 -4.70
N ALA A 49 -8.97 -1.73 -4.66
CA ALA A 49 -7.79 -1.98 -5.48
C ALA A 49 -8.12 -1.95 -6.98
N GLU A 50 -9.17 -2.66 -7.41
CA GLU A 50 -9.61 -2.68 -8.81
C GLU A 50 -10.09 -1.32 -9.30
N GLY A 51 -10.84 -0.57 -8.47
CA GLY A 51 -11.24 0.79 -8.78
C GLY A 51 -10.05 1.73 -8.95
N PHE A 52 -9.03 1.60 -8.10
CA PHE A 52 -7.78 2.34 -8.24
C PHE A 52 -7.02 1.95 -9.52
N ALA A 53 -6.88 0.65 -9.79
CA ALA A 53 -6.23 0.15 -11.02
C ALA A 53 -6.93 0.65 -12.29
N GLY A 54 -8.26 0.66 -12.30
CA GLY A 54 -9.05 1.16 -13.41
C GLY A 54 -8.83 2.65 -13.69
N THR A 55 -8.56 3.44 -12.65
CA THR A 55 -8.32 4.88 -12.76
C THR A 55 -6.86 5.20 -13.10
N PHE A 56 -5.91 4.43 -12.56
CA PHE A 56 -4.47 4.72 -12.67
C PHE A 56 -3.84 4.22 -13.97
N GLY A 57 -4.44 3.22 -14.62
CA GLY A 57 -4.02 2.79 -15.95
C GLY A 57 -4.35 1.34 -16.23
N SER A 58 -5.44 1.12 -16.96
CA SER A 58 -5.77 -0.18 -17.56
C SER A 58 -4.67 -0.71 -18.51
N GLU A 59 -3.78 0.18 -18.97
CA GLU A 59 -2.64 -0.13 -19.85
C GLU A 59 -1.58 -1.03 -19.20
N TYR A 60 -1.49 -1.07 -17.87
CA TYR A 60 -0.50 -1.88 -17.15
C TYR A 60 -0.98 -3.31 -16.86
N GLY A 61 -2.23 -3.65 -17.20
CA GLY A 61 -2.79 -4.97 -16.93
C GLY A 61 -2.79 -5.32 -15.43
N LEU A 62 -3.02 -4.32 -14.57
CA LEU A 62 -2.96 -4.50 -13.12
C LEU A 62 -4.18 -5.28 -12.64
N SER A 63 -3.93 -6.30 -11.83
CA SER A 63 -4.96 -7.05 -11.11
C SER A 63 -4.73 -6.94 -9.60
N ALA A 64 -5.82 -7.01 -8.84
CA ALA A 64 -5.76 -6.98 -7.39
C ALA A 64 -5.54 -8.39 -6.83
N ILE A 65 -4.51 -8.56 -6.00
CA ILE A 65 -4.28 -9.79 -5.25
C ILE A 65 -4.44 -9.50 -3.76
N GLY A 66 -5.33 -10.26 -3.13
CA GLY A 66 -5.59 -10.19 -1.70
C GLY A 66 -4.76 -11.20 -0.92
N VAL A 67 -3.89 -10.72 -0.03
CA VAL A 67 -3.03 -11.52 0.85
C VAL A 67 -3.32 -11.24 2.32
N GLU A 68 -2.99 -12.19 3.17
CA GLU A 68 -3.07 -11.97 4.61
C GLU A 68 -1.98 -10.98 5.02
N THR A 69 -2.37 -9.96 5.78
CA THR A 69 -1.47 -8.88 6.22
C THR A 69 -0.27 -9.43 6.97
N ARG A 70 -0.44 -10.52 7.73
CA ARG A 70 0.66 -11.17 8.45
C ARG A 70 1.72 -11.81 7.54
N GLU A 71 1.34 -12.25 6.34
CA GLU A 71 2.31 -12.79 5.37
C GLU A 71 3.14 -11.68 4.73
N LEU A 72 2.53 -10.51 4.56
CA LEU A 72 3.19 -9.34 3.99
C LEU A 72 3.99 -8.54 5.02
N LEU A 73 3.59 -8.55 6.29
CA LEU A 73 4.32 -7.93 7.41
C LEU A 73 5.41 -8.85 7.95
N THR A 74 6.28 -9.34 7.06
CA THR A 74 7.49 -10.09 7.40
C THR A 74 8.72 -9.25 7.11
N ASP A 75 9.81 -9.46 7.86
CA ASP A 75 11.08 -8.78 7.59
C ASP A 75 11.55 -9.00 6.14
N ALA A 76 11.35 -10.20 5.59
CA ALA A 76 11.70 -10.53 4.21
C ALA A 76 10.89 -9.71 3.18
N ALA A 77 9.58 -9.57 3.39
CA ALA A 77 8.74 -8.75 2.52
C ALA A 77 9.08 -7.26 2.64
N LEU A 78 9.35 -6.77 3.85
CA LEU A 78 9.81 -5.39 4.05
C LEU A 78 11.17 -5.13 3.40
N ASP A 79 12.10 -6.06 3.50
CA ASP A 79 13.41 -5.97 2.85
C ASP A 79 13.28 -5.96 1.33
N ALA A 80 12.40 -6.80 0.76
CA ALA A 80 12.08 -6.76 -0.66
C ALA A 80 11.51 -5.39 -1.09
N LEU A 81 10.59 -4.81 -0.32
CA LEU A 81 10.05 -3.47 -0.57
C LEU A 81 11.13 -2.39 -0.51
N ARG A 82 12.05 -2.47 0.46
CA ARG A 82 13.20 -1.56 0.56
C ARG A 82 14.17 -1.73 -0.61
N GLY A 83 14.44 -2.97 -1.04
CA GLY A 83 15.24 -3.28 -2.23
C GLY A 83 14.61 -2.72 -3.51
N MET A 84 13.28 -2.62 -3.54
CA MET A 84 12.53 -1.93 -4.60
C MET A 84 12.49 -0.40 -4.42
N HIS A 85 13.21 0.18 -3.46
CA HIS A 85 13.19 1.61 -3.12
C HIS A 85 11.80 2.16 -2.76
N VAL A 86 10.90 1.30 -2.26
CA VAL A 86 9.61 1.71 -1.71
C VAL A 86 9.83 2.18 -0.29
N THR A 87 9.49 3.43 -0.01
CA THR A 87 9.64 4.04 1.34
C THR A 87 8.32 4.51 1.91
N ARG A 88 7.27 4.59 1.08
CA ARG A 88 5.95 5.10 1.44
C ARG A 88 4.90 4.17 0.89
N ILE A 89 4.00 3.71 1.74
CA ILE A 89 2.87 2.87 1.35
C ILE A 89 1.60 3.63 1.64
N PHE A 90 0.79 3.86 0.61
CA PHE A 90 -0.56 4.37 0.79
C PHE A 90 -1.50 3.23 1.17
N VAL A 91 -2.35 3.45 2.16
CA VAL A 91 -3.44 2.56 2.55
C VAL A 91 -4.75 3.21 2.15
N ASP A 92 -5.54 2.48 1.38
CA ASP A 92 -6.77 2.94 0.74
C ASP A 92 -6.62 4.32 0.08
N PRO A 93 -5.64 4.48 -0.83
CA PRO A 93 -5.48 5.72 -1.56
C PRO A 93 -6.72 6.03 -2.39
N GLN A 94 -7.13 7.29 -2.35
CA GLN A 94 -8.12 7.87 -3.26
C GLN A 94 -7.41 8.80 -4.23
N ILE A 95 -7.93 8.86 -5.46
CA ILE A 95 -7.42 9.72 -6.53
C ILE A 95 -8.37 10.89 -6.67
N ASP A 96 -7.85 12.12 -6.67
CA ASP A 96 -8.61 13.30 -7.07
C ASP A 96 -9.02 13.17 -8.55
N PRO A 97 -10.31 13.13 -8.89
CA PRO A 97 -10.71 13.08 -10.29
C PRO A 97 -10.47 14.39 -11.05
N ALA A 98 -10.31 15.52 -10.36
CA ALA A 98 -10.07 16.83 -10.95
C ALA A 98 -8.58 17.15 -11.13
N THR A 99 -7.71 16.71 -10.19
CA THR A 99 -6.26 16.99 -10.26
C THR A 99 -5.40 15.77 -10.59
N GLY A 100 -5.92 14.55 -10.38
CA GLY A 100 -5.15 13.31 -10.48
C GLY A 100 -4.21 13.05 -9.30
N ASP A 101 -4.28 13.86 -8.23
CA ASP A 101 -3.48 13.66 -7.02
C ASP A 101 -3.94 12.43 -6.23
N VAL A 102 -2.98 11.75 -5.60
CA VAL A 102 -3.27 10.60 -4.74
C VAL A 102 -3.16 11.03 -3.28
N PHE A 103 -4.20 10.73 -2.50
CA PHE A 103 -4.23 11.00 -1.07
C PHE A 103 -4.81 9.83 -0.29
N GLY A 104 -4.41 9.71 0.96
CA GLY A 104 -4.78 8.60 1.82
C GLY A 104 -3.85 8.51 3.02
N GLN A 105 -4.01 7.45 3.81
CA GLN A 105 -3.12 7.19 4.92
C GLN A 105 -1.77 6.71 4.38
N ILE A 106 -0.67 7.34 4.80
CA ILE A 106 0.68 6.97 4.36
C ILE A 106 1.44 6.31 5.50
N LEU A 107 1.73 5.03 5.33
CA LEU A 107 2.66 4.29 6.16
C LEU A 107 4.07 4.56 5.63
N ARG A 108 4.95 5.03 6.51
CA ARG A 108 6.35 5.27 6.18
C ARG A 108 7.15 4.06 6.62
N LEU A 109 7.79 3.39 5.68
CA LEU A 109 8.75 2.36 6.02
C LEU A 109 9.97 3.06 6.58
N ALA A 110 10.23 2.88 7.88
CA ALA A 110 11.46 3.38 8.49
C ALA A 110 12.66 2.74 7.77
N ASP A 111 13.62 3.58 7.40
CA ASP A 111 14.96 3.15 7.02
C ASP A 111 15.52 2.39 8.21
N GLN A 112 15.98 1.14 8.02
CA GLN A 112 16.75 0.51 9.09
C GLN A 112 18.05 1.30 9.19
N ALA A 113 18.21 1.97 10.33
CA ALA A 113 19.46 2.60 10.73
C ALA A 113 20.65 1.64 10.61
#